data_AF-A0A967T602-F1
#
_entry.id   AF-A0A967T602-F1
#
_cell.length_a   1.000
_cell.length_b   1.000
_cell.length_c   1.000
_cell.angle_alpha   90.00
_cell.angle_beta   90.00
_cell.angle_gamma   90.00
#
_symmetry.space_group_name_H-M   'P 1'
#
loop_
_entity.id
_entity.type
_entity.pdbx_description
1 polymer ?
#
loop_
_entity_poly.entity_id
_entity_poly.type
_entity_poly.pdbx_seq_one_letter_code
_entity_poly.pdbx_strand_id
1 'polypeptide(L)'
;AYPAPKVRIRQDSTLNLSDAYDTGIGEWDKVAVKYGYKDVSNMPSEEAALNNVIEEAIDEGLLYISDADARPAGGAHPKAHLWDNGENAVDQLHHIMDVRKIALENFSESNIPKGTPMAELEDVLVPIYLYHRYQIDGTVKLIGGQNYSYNLRGDDQPGPEPVPDSTQRSALDAMLNTLSAKQLTMPERIVELIPPRPIGYYDSRELFNSHTDPTFDPIGAAETAAAMSAKLLFNTERAARLVGAEARDTDNLGLGDMLDTVISQTWKQPFEKGYEGAVQNTINHVVLYQMMSLAADENASSQVRAVTNFKLEALREWMRNEAENKAKNEQRIASLLYGYRTLQQFKDKGEMFMPTKPLSPPPGSPIGSDDRIFMQCSFHR
;
A
#
# COMPACT_ATOMS: atom_id res chain seq x y z
N ALA A 1 14.28 -6.27 -10.10
CA ALA A 1 13.82 -7.16 -9.02
C ALA A 1 13.01 -8.32 -9.64
N TYR A 2 12.65 -9.36 -8.90
CA TYR A 2 11.76 -10.46 -9.33
C TYR A 2 10.40 -10.31 -8.62
N PRO A 3 9.29 -10.95 -9.07
CA PRO A 3 8.05 -11.01 -8.30
C PRO A 3 8.31 -11.48 -6.85
N ALA A 4 7.51 -10.96 -5.91
CA ALA A 4 7.63 -11.32 -4.51
C ALA A 4 7.43 -12.84 -4.35
N PRO A 5 8.38 -13.56 -3.70
CA PRO A 5 8.28 -15.01 -3.60
C PRO A 5 7.08 -15.41 -2.75
N LYS A 6 6.41 -16.48 -3.14
CA LYS A 6 5.40 -17.12 -2.31
C LYS A 6 6.08 -17.79 -1.11
N VAL A 7 5.85 -17.26 0.08
CA VAL A 7 6.38 -17.84 1.32
C VAL A 7 5.28 -18.57 2.06
N ARG A 8 5.53 -19.81 2.48
CA ARG A 8 4.66 -20.55 3.40
C ARG A 8 5.23 -20.51 4.82
N ILE A 9 4.34 -20.47 5.81
CA ILE A 9 4.70 -20.66 7.22
C ILE A 9 4.41 -22.12 7.57
N ARG A 10 5.43 -22.85 8.05
CA ARG A 10 5.29 -24.23 8.52
C ARG A 10 4.62 -24.26 9.90
N GLN A 11 4.15 -25.44 10.32
CA GLN A 11 3.54 -25.63 11.64
C GLN A 11 4.50 -25.30 12.81
N ASP A 12 5.81 -25.38 12.59
CA ASP A 12 6.85 -25.00 13.56
C ASP A 12 7.23 -23.51 13.50
N SER A 13 6.42 -22.68 12.81
CA SER A 13 6.65 -21.26 12.60
C SER A 13 7.92 -20.91 11.80
N THR A 14 8.49 -21.87 11.06
CA THR A 14 9.59 -21.59 10.12
C THR A 14 9.08 -21.23 8.73
N LEU A 15 9.86 -20.42 8.00
CA LEU A 15 9.54 -20.03 6.63
C LEU A 15 9.97 -21.10 5.61
N ASN A 16 9.12 -21.36 4.63
CA ASN A 16 9.35 -22.26 3.52
C ASN A 16 9.25 -21.52 2.17
N LEU A 17 10.27 -21.72 1.34
CA LEU A 17 10.43 -21.12 0.02
C LEU A 17 10.53 -22.18 -1.10
N SER A 18 10.16 -23.45 -0.84
CA SER A 18 10.33 -24.52 -1.84
C SER A 18 9.45 -24.29 -3.08
N ASP A 19 8.33 -23.60 -2.90
CA ASP A 19 7.33 -23.33 -3.94
C ASP A 19 7.19 -21.81 -4.15
N ALA A 20 8.31 -21.09 -4.04
CA ALA A 20 8.35 -19.62 -4.11
C ALA A 20 7.88 -19.06 -5.45
N TYR A 21 8.08 -19.83 -6.52
CA TYR A 21 7.70 -19.51 -7.88
C TYR A 21 7.06 -20.72 -8.52
N ASP A 22 6.02 -20.48 -9.31
CA ASP A 22 5.36 -21.54 -10.07
C ASP A 22 6.23 -21.99 -11.25
N THR A 23 5.95 -23.20 -11.75
CA THR A 23 6.63 -23.77 -12.92
C THR A 23 5.64 -23.89 -14.07
N GLY A 24 5.98 -23.31 -15.23
CA GLY A 24 5.14 -23.34 -16.42
C GLY A 24 4.72 -21.95 -16.87
N ILE A 25 3.67 -21.89 -17.70
CA ILE A 25 3.04 -20.66 -18.18
C ILE A 25 1.66 -20.51 -17.54
N GLY A 26 1.23 -19.28 -17.29
CA GLY A 26 -0.07 -19.00 -16.68
C GLY A 26 -1.23 -19.37 -17.61
N GLU A 27 -2.41 -19.57 -17.05
CA GLU A 27 -3.61 -19.88 -17.85
C GLU A 27 -3.92 -18.76 -18.86
N TRP A 28 -3.76 -17.49 -18.44
CA TRP A 28 -3.89 -16.35 -19.36
C TRP A 28 -2.84 -16.33 -20.48
N ASP A 29 -1.62 -16.82 -20.24
CA ASP A 29 -0.61 -16.94 -21.31
C ASP A 29 -1.05 -17.97 -22.35
N LYS A 30 -1.65 -19.10 -21.93
CA LYS A 30 -2.20 -20.11 -22.85
C LYS A 30 -3.33 -19.54 -23.68
N VAL A 31 -4.24 -18.78 -23.07
CA VAL A 31 -5.33 -18.10 -23.78
C VAL A 31 -4.77 -17.10 -24.78
N ALA A 32 -3.81 -16.27 -24.39
CA ALA A 32 -3.17 -15.29 -25.26
C ALA A 32 -2.47 -15.95 -26.46
N VAL A 33 -1.74 -17.04 -26.24
CA VAL A 33 -1.10 -17.82 -27.31
C VAL A 33 -2.16 -18.46 -28.21
N LYS A 34 -3.20 -19.09 -27.63
CA LYS A 34 -4.31 -19.70 -28.37
C LYS A 34 -5.02 -18.66 -29.24
N TYR A 35 -5.24 -17.46 -28.73
CA TYR A 35 -5.86 -16.35 -29.47
C TYR A 35 -4.94 -15.86 -30.60
N GLY A 36 -3.67 -15.55 -30.29
CA GLY A 36 -2.73 -14.97 -31.25
C GLY A 36 -2.27 -15.91 -32.37
N TYR A 37 -2.33 -17.22 -32.16
CA TYR A 37 -1.85 -18.24 -33.12
C TYR A 37 -2.95 -19.18 -33.64
N LYS A 38 -4.23 -18.87 -33.41
CA LYS A 38 -5.34 -19.70 -33.94
C LYS A 38 -5.33 -19.70 -35.47
N ASP A 39 -5.25 -20.88 -36.08
CA ASP A 39 -5.42 -21.01 -37.53
C ASP A 39 -6.89 -20.85 -37.91
N VAL A 40 -7.21 -19.70 -38.50
CA VAL A 40 -8.55 -19.32 -38.97
C VAL A 40 -8.71 -19.47 -40.49
N SER A 41 -7.69 -19.97 -41.20
CA SER A 41 -7.66 -20.00 -42.68
C SER A 41 -8.80 -20.81 -43.31
N ASN A 42 -9.31 -21.81 -42.61
CA ASN A 42 -10.41 -22.68 -43.05
C ASN A 42 -11.73 -22.39 -42.31
N MET A 43 -11.82 -21.30 -41.55
CA MET A 43 -13.01 -20.95 -40.78
C MET A 43 -13.91 -19.94 -41.52
N PRO A 44 -15.24 -20.04 -41.41
CA PRO A 44 -16.16 -19.11 -42.05
C PRO A 44 -16.06 -17.66 -41.53
N SER A 45 -15.58 -17.47 -40.30
CA SER A 45 -15.40 -16.17 -39.66
C SER A 45 -14.24 -16.22 -38.67
N GLU A 46 -13.22 -15.40 -38.91
CA GLU A 46 -12.10 -15.19 -37.98
C GLU A 46 -12.58 -14.57 -36.67
N GLU A 47 -13.44 -13.55 -36.74
CA GLU A 47 -13.98 -12.85 -35.56
C GLU A 47 -14.72 -13.82 -34.63
N ALA A 48 -15.62 -14.66 -35.16
CA ALA A 48 -16.34 -15.64 -34.35
C ALA A 48 -15.39 -16.69 -33.74
N ALA A 49 -14.36 -17.09 -34.49
CA ALA A 49 -13.37 -18.04 -34.02
C ALA A 49 -12.52 -17.50 -32.86
N LEU A 50 -12.15 -16.21 -32.91
CA LEU A 50 -11.38 -15.52 -31.88
C LEU A 50 -12.23 -15.18 -30.66
N ASN A 51 -13.47 -14.71 -30.86
CA ASN A 51 -14.42 -14.47 -29.76
C ASN A 51 -14.67 -15.73 -28.94
N ASN A 52 -14.84 -16.88 -29.60
CA ASN A 52 -15.02 -18.15 -28.88
C ASN A 52 -13.81 -18.52 -28.01
N VAL A 53 -12.57 -18.07 -28.32
CA VAL A 53 -11.42 -18.28 -27.42
C VAL A 53 -11.56 -17.47 -26.13
N ILE A 54 -12.10 -16.26 -26.22
CA ILE A 54 -12.31 -15.38 -25.07
C ILE A 54 -13.50 -15.85 -24.25
N GLU A 55 -14.60 -16.23 -24.90
CA GLU A 55 -15.79 -16.80 -24.23
C GLU A 55 -15.43 -18.09 -23.48
N GLU A 56 -14.70 -19.03 -24.10
CA GLU A 56 -14.21 -20.23 -23.41
C GLU A 56 -13.36 -19.89 -22.19
N ALA A 57 -12.49 -18.87 -22.27
CA ALA A 57 -11.67 -18.45 -21.13
C ALA A 57 -12.52 -17.88 -19.98
N ILE A 58 -13.54 -17.07 -20.31
CA ILE A 58 -14.48 -16.52 -19.33
C ILE A 58 -15.32 -17.63 -18.68
N ASP A 59 -15.79 -18.60 -19.47
CA ASP A 59 -16.55 -19.76 -19.00
C ASP A 59 -15.70 -20.67 -18.08
N GLU A 60 -14.40 -20.75 -18.33
CA GLU A 60 -13.41 -21.41 -17.45
C GLU A 60 -13.10 -20.59 -16.18
N GLY A 61 -13.69 -19.41 -16.02
CA GLY A 61 -13.55 -18.54 -14.85
C GLY A 61 -12.35 -17.61 -14.88
N LEU A 62 -11.69 -17.45 -16.04
CA LEU A 62 -10.59 -16.50 -16.19
C LEU A 62 -11.13 -15.07 -16.26
N LEU A 63 -10.68 -14.25 -15.31
CA LEU A 63 -11.05 -12.85 -15.23
C LEU A 63 -10.19 -12.02 -16.20
N TYR A 64 -10.85 -11.34 -17.15
CA TYR A 64 -10.17 -10.43 -18.07
C TYR A 64 -10.23 -8.98 -17.56
N ILE A 65 -9.14 -8.54 -16.92
CA ILE A 65 -8.94 -7.15 -16.49
C ILE A 65 -7.54 -6.71 -16.93
N SER A 66 -7.45 -5.51 -17.50
CA SER A 66 -6.21 -5.00 -18.09
C SER A 66 -5.22 -4.49 -17.05
N ASP A 67 -3.95 -4.42 -17.45
CA ASP A 67 -2.89 -3.75 -16.68
C ASP A 67 -3.22 -2.28 -16.39
N ALA A 68 -4.00 -1.60 -17.23
CA ALA A 68 -4.41 -0.22 -17.02
C ALA A 68 -5.36 -0.06 -15.82
N ASP A 69 -6.11 -1.10 -15.47
CA ASP A 69 -6.95 -1.16 -14.27
C ASP A 69 -6.21 -1.75 -13.06
N ALA A 70 -5.26 -2.66 -13.31
CA ALA A 70 -4.51 -3.34 -12.25
C ALA A 70 -3.35 -2.50 -11.68
N ARG A 71 -2.65 -1.70 -12.49
CA ARG A 71 -1.42 -0.97 -12.06
C ARG A 71 -1.67 0.29 -11.24
N PRO A 72 -2.68 1.13 -11.52
CA PRO A 72 -2.85 2.38 -10.78
C PRO A 72 -3.15 2.14 -9.30
N ALA A 73 -2.54 2.95 -8.44
CA ALA A 73 -2.83 2.95 -6.99
C ALA A 73 -4.32 3.26 -6.66
N GLY A 74 -5.00 3.97 -7.56
CA GLY A 74 -6.43 4.28 -7.49
C GLY A 74 -7.35 3.23 -8.11
N GLY A 75 -6.81 2.11 -8.62
CA GLY A 75 -7.58 1.02 -9.20
C GLY A 75 -8.67 0.50 -8.26
N ALA A 76 -9.79 0.03 -8.81
CA ALA A 76 -10.98 -0.34 -8.03
C ALA A 76 -11.26 -1.84 -8.02
N HIS A 77 -10.68 -2.61 -8.95
CA HIS A 77 -11.02 -4.02 -9.11
C HIS A 77 -10.42 -4.88 -7.99
N PRO A 78 -11.23 -5.66 -7.23
CA PRO A 78 -10.81 -6.39 -6.03
C PRO A 78 -9.93 -7.62 -6.27
N LYS A 79 -9.70 -7.98 -7.54
CA LYS A 79 -8.87 -9.13 -7.94
C LYS A 79 -7.76 -8.77 -8.94
N ALA A 80 -7.68 -7.51 -9.37
CA ALA A 80 -6.70 -7.08 -10.36
C ALA A 80 -5.47 -6.51 -9.64
N HIS A 81 -4.65 -7.40 -9.10
CA HIS A 81 -3.52 -7.04 -8.24
C HIS A 81 -2.24 -7.68 -8.77
N LEU A 82 -1.23 -6.84 -8.96
CA LEU A 82 0.10 -7.31 -9.27
C LEU A 82 0.74 -7.86 -7.99
N TRP A 83 1.47 -8.96 -8.13
CA TRP A 83 2.29 -9.53 -7.07
C TRP A 83 1.48 -9.98 -5.83
N ASP A 84 0.21 -10.33 -6.02
CA ASP A 84 -0.63 -11.03 -5.04
C ASP A 84 -0.56 -12.54 -5.26
N ASN A 85 -0.40 -13.30 -4.18
CA ASN A 85 -0.32 -14.76 -4.18
C ASN A 85 -1.48 -15.43 -3.44
N GLY A 86 -2.42 -14.65 -2.88
CA GLY A 86 -3.55 -15.13 -2.10
C GLY A 86 -4.86 -15.09 -2.88
N GLU A 87 -5.82 -15.89 -2.45
CA GLU A 87 -7.20 -15.86 -2.99
C GLU A 87 -8.00 -14.67 -2.44
N ASN A 88 -7.59 -14.15 -1.29
CA ASN A 88 -8.19 -13.02 -0.60
C ASN A 88 -7.09 -12.04 -0.18
N ALA A 89 -7.18 -10.79 -0.64
CA ALA A 89 -6.13 -9.79 -0.42
C ALA A 89 -5.96 -9.42 1.08
N VAL A 90 -7.03 -9.48 1.88
CA VAL A 90 -7.01 -9.21 3.33
C VAL A 90 -6.26 -10.32 4.06
N ASP A 91 -6.63 -11.57 3.82
CA ASP A 91 -5.98 -12.73 4.44
C ASP A 91 -4.51 -12.82 4.02
N GLN A 92 -4.23 -12.50 2.76
CA GLN A 92 -2.87 -12.46 2.25
C GLN A 92 -2.03 -11.34 2.89
N LEU A 93 -2.60 -10.17 3.19
CA LEU A 93 -1.89 -9.12 3.93
C LEU A 93 -1.55 -9.57 5.35
N HIS A 94 -2.50 -10.21 6.04
CA HIS A 94 -2.23 -10.79 7.36
C HIS A 94 -1.11 -11.83 7.31
N HIS A 95 -1.18 -12.76 6.35
CA HIS A 95 -0.14 -13.77 6.14
C HIS A 95 1.23 -13.15 5.86
N ILE A 96 1.31 -12.14 4.98
CA ILE A 96 2.57 -11.46 4.66
C ILE A 96 3.13 -10.69 5.85
N MET A 97 2.28 -10.10 6.69
CA MET A 97 2.71 -9.46 7.94
C MET A 97 3.26 -10.48 8.94
N ASP A 98 2.67 -11.68 9.02
CA ASP A 98 3.21 -12.79 9.83
C ASP A 98 4.54 -13.31 9.30
N VAL A 99 4.69 -13.46 7.97
CA VAL A 99 5.97 -13.82 7.34
C VAL A 99 7.03 -12.78 7.67
N ARG A 100 6.71 -11.48 7.52
CA ARG A 100 7.62 -10.38 7.86
C ARG A 100 8.04 -10.45 9.32
N LYS A 101 7.09 -10.68 10.24
CA LYS A 101 7.38 -10.80 11.67
C LYS A 101 8.36 -11.94 11.95
N ILE A 102 8.09 -13.14 11.43
CA ILE A 102 8.97 -14.32 11.59
C ILE A 102 10.36 -14.05 10.99
N ALA A 103 10.42 -13.42 9.81
CA ALA A 103 11.69 -13.10 9.16
C ALA A 103 12.51 -12.10 9.98
N LEU A 104 11.89 -11.06 10.52
CA LEU A 104 12.55 -10.12 11.43
C LEU A 104 12.99 -10.83 12.71
N GLU A 105 12.15 -11.66 13.34
CA GLU A 105 12.48 -12.45 14.54
C GLU A 105 13.75 -13.30 14.36
N ASN A 106 13.95 -13.88 13.18
CA ASN A 106 15.11 -14.71 12.85
C ASN A 106 16.28 -13.94 12.20
N PHE A 107 16.15 -12.62 12.03
CA PHE A 107 17.19 -11.78 11.42
C PHE A 107 18.43 -11.69 12.33
N SER A 108 19.61 -11.93 11.75
CA SER A 108 20.90 -11.94 12.45
C SER A 108 22.08 -11.70 11.50
N GLU A 109 23.32 -11.71 12.03
CA GLU A 109 24.54 -11.60 11.21
C GLU A 109 24.65 -12.69 10.12
N SER A 110 23.98 -13.85 10.29
CA SER A 110 24.03 -14.94 9.31
C SER A 110 23.27 -14.63 8.02
N ASN A 111 22.54 -13.51 7.97
CA ASN A 111 21.89 -13.03 6.75
C ASN A 111 22.89 -12.51 5.70
N ILE A 112 24.15 -12.28 6.08
CA ILE A 112 25.25 -11.93 5.17
C ILE A 112 26.37 -12.98 5.22
N PRO A 113 27.16 -13.16 4.14
CA PRO A 113 28.30 -14.06 4.15
C PRO A 113 29.36 -13.70 5.18
N LYS A 114 30.05 -14.70 5.72
CA LYS A 114 31.19 -14.48 6.63
C LYS A 114 32.28 -13.66 5.92
N GLY A 115 32.68 -12.54 6.53
CA GLY A 115 33.68 -11.62 5.98
C GLY A 115 33.08 -10.40 5.27
N THR A 116 31.77 -10.36 5.07
CA THR A 116 31.04 -9.16 4.62
C THR A 116 30.93 -8.15 5.77
N PRO A 117 31.06 -6.82 5.52
CA PRO A 117 30.82 -5.82 6.55
C PRO A 117 29.40 -5.89 7.12
N MET A 118 29.28 -5.73 8.44
CA MET A 118 27.99 -5.72 9.14
C MET A 118 27.01 -4.65 8.63
N ALA A 119 27.53 -3.54 8.08
CA ALA A 119 26.69 -2.48 7.49
C ALA A 119 25.83 -2.99 6.31
N GLU A 120 26.25 -4.04 5.60
CA GLU A 120 25.46 -4.64 4.51
C GLU A 120 24.24 -5.44 4.99
N LEU A 121 24.06 -5.61 6.31
CA LEU A 121 22.81 -6.12 6.85
C LEU A 121 21.63 -5.22 6.50
N GLU A 122 21.86 -3.92 6.31
CA GLU A 122 20.81 -3.00 5.86
C GLU A 122 20.26 -3.40 4.47
N ASP A 123 21.13 -3.77 3.54
CA ASP A 123 20.76 -4.14 2.16
C ASP A 123 19.78 -5.33 2.13
N VAL A 124 20.00 -6.32 3.00
CA VAL A 124 19.14 -7.49 3.13
C VAL A 124 17.94 -7.26 4.06
N LEU A 125 18.01 -6.27 4.95
CA LEU A 125 16.91 -5.87 5.83
C LEU A 125 15.79 -5.17 5.07
N VAL A 126 16.11 -4.28 4.12
CA VAL A 126 15.12 -3.50 3.34
C VAL A 126 14.00 -4.37 2.76
N PRO A 127 14.27 -5.43 1.95
CA PRO A 127 13.20 -6.23 1.37
C PRO A 127 12.41 -7.05 2.40
N ILE A 128 13.00 -7.36 3.57
CA ILE A 128 12.32 -8.06 4.66
C ILE A 128 11.40 -7.09 5.41
N TYR A 129 11.92 -5.93 5.78
CA TYR A 129 11.16 -4.93 6.53
C TYR A 129 10.02 -4.32 5.69
N LEU A 130 10.22 -4.19 4.37
CA LEU A 130 9.18 -3.74 3.43
C LEU A 130 8.46 -4.91 2.71
N TYR A 131 8.51 -6.13 3.24
CA TYR A 131 7.97 -7.32 2.55
C TYR A 131 6.48 -7.19 2.18
N HIS A 132 5.71 -6.39 2.93
CA HIS A 132 4.29 -6.13 2.69
C HIS A 132 3.99 -5.11 1.58
N ARG A 133 5.02 -4.47 1.00
CA ARG A 133 4.86 -3.29 0.13
C ARG A 133 3.98 -3.49 -1.10
N TYR A 134 3.88 -4.71 -1.61
CA TYR A 134 3.05 -5.01 -2.78
C TYR A 134 1.65 -5.46 -2.37
N GLN A 135 1.52 -6.18 -1.27
CA GLN A 135 0.22 -6.67 -0.82
C GLN A 135 -0.70 -5.55 -0.33
N ILE A 136 -0.13 -4.46 0.20
CA ILE A 136 -0.90 -3.27 0.55
C ILE A 136 -1.56 -2.63 -0.68
N ASP A 137 -0.97 -2.76 -1.88
CA ASP A 137 -1.54 -2.26 -3.13
C ASP A 137 -2.80 -3.04 -3.53
N GLY A 138 -2.79 -4.36 -3.36
CA GLY A 138 -4.00 -5.17 -3.58
C GLY A 138 -5.08 -4.91 -2.53
N THR A 139 -4.70 -4.98 -1.25
CA THR A 139 -5.64 -4.87 -0.13
C THR A 139 -6.39 -3.54 -0.12
N VAL A 140 -5.70 -2.43 -0.40
CA VAL A 140 -6.33 -1.09 -0.37
C VAL A 140 -7.37 -0.89 -1.49
N LYS A 141 -7.32 -1.66 -2.58
CA LYS A 141 -8.30 -1.55 -3.68
C LYS A 141 -9.66 -2.12 -3.31
N LEU A 142 -9.74 -2.94 -2.27
CA LEU A 142 -11.00 -3.36 -1.68
C LEU A 142 -11.76 -2.18 -1.07
N ILE A 143 -11.05 -1.20 -0.51
CA ILE A 143 -11.64 0.00 0.10
C ILE A 143 -12.10 0.96 -1.02
N GLY A 144 -13.40 1.27 -1.06
CA GLY A 144 -14.00 1.96 -2.18
C GLY A 144 -13.89 1.17 -3.49
N GLY A 145 -13.73 -0.16 -3.40
CA GLY A 145 -13.57 -1.05 -4.53
C GLY A 145 -14.88 -1.35 -5.25
N GLN A 146 -14.75 -1.75 -6.52
CA GLN A 146 -15.85 -2.18 -7.36
C GLN A 146 -15.42 -3.41 -8.14
N ASN A 147 -16.19 -4.48 -8.04
CA ASN A 147 -16.06 -5.64 -8.91
C ASN A 147 -16.73 -5.32 -10.24
N TYR A 148 -16.02 -5.46 -11.35
CA TYR A 148 -16.56 -5.18 -12.68
C TYR A 148 -15.86 -6.03 -13.71
N SER A 149 -16.54 -6.24 -14.83
CA SER A 149 -15.97 -6.83 -16.04
C SER A 149 -16.00 -5.80 -17.17
N TYR A 150 -15.39 -6.13 -18.30
CA TYR A 150 -15.58 -5.39 -19.56
C TYR A 150 -16.79 -5.94 -20.31
N ASN A 151 -17.94 -6.02 -19.61
CA ASN A 151 -19.16 -6.58 -20.18
C ASN A 151 -19.62 -5.82 -21.43
N LEU A 152 -20.06 -6.58 -22.41
CA LEU A 152 -20.58 -6.09 -23.68
C LEU A 152 -22.10 -6.06 -23.65
N ARG A 153 -22.70 -5.18 -24.47
CA ARG A 153 -24.15 -5.18 -24.62
C ARG A 153 -24.61 -6.53 -25.17
N GLY A 154 -25.33 -7.28 -24.34
CA GLY A 154 -25.91 -8.56 -24.70
C GLY A 154 -25.01 -9.76 -24.42
N ASP A 155 -23.89 -9.59 -23.70
CA ASP A 155 -23.22 -10.71 -23.05
C ASP A 155 -23.84 -11.02 -21.67
N ASP A 156 -23.42 -12.14 -21.08
CA ASP A 156 -23.90 -12.61 -19.78
C ASP A 156 -22.96 -12.26 -18.62
N GLN A 157 -22.00 -11.34 -18.84
CA GLN A 157 -21.07 -10.94 -17.80
C GLN A 157 -21.75 -10.01 -16.77
N PRO A 158 -21.44 -10.16 -15.48
CA PRO A 158 -22.05 -9.37 -14.43
C PRO A 158 -21.73 -7.88 -14.59
N GLY A 159 -22.70 -7.04 -14.21
CA GLY A 159 -22.50 -5.60 -14.14
C GLY A 159 -21.59 -5.20 -12.97
N PRO A 160 -21.22 -3.91 -12.89
CA PRO A 160 -20.34 -3.44 -11.84
C PRO A 160 -21.05 -3.41 -10.48
N GLU A 161 -20.45 -4.05 -9.48
CA GLU A 161 -20.98 -4.19 -8.12
C GLU A 161 -19.97 -3.66 -7.09
N PRO A 162 -20.40 -2.91 -6.06
CA PRO A 162 -19.51 -2.48 -5.00
C PRO A 162 -18.95 -3.70 -4.25
N VAL A 163 -17.69 -3.61 -3.80
CA VAL A 163 -17.16 -4.59 -2.85
C VAL A 163 -18.02 -4.56 -1.59
N PRO A 164 -18.42 -5.73 -1.01
CA PRO A 164 -19.26 -5.76 0.17
C PRO A 164 -18.69 -4.92 1.32
N ASP A 165 -19.53 -4.15 2.01
CA ASP A 165 -19.11 -3.22 3.08
C ASP A 165 -18.24 -3.91 4.14
N SER A 166 -18.63 -5.11 4.58
CA SER A 166 -17.85 -5.91 5.54
C SER A 166 -16.42 -6.18 5.04
N THR A 167 -16.26 -6.48 3.75
CA THR A 167 -14.94 -6.71 3.14
C THR A 167 -14.14 -5.42 3.06
N GLN A 168 -14.78 -4.28 2.75
CA GLN A 168 -14.10 -2.98 2.76
C GLN A 168 -13.59 -2.60 4.15
N ARG A 169 -14.40 -2.83 5.19
CA ARG A 169 -14.03 -2.59 6.59
C ARG A 169 -12.91 -3.52 7.06
N SER A 170 -12.97 -4.81 6.73
CA SER A 170 -11.86 -5.75 6.99
C SER A 170 -10.57 -5.34 6.28
N ALA A 171 -10.65 -4.85 5.05
CA ALA A 171 -9.50 -4.33 4.33
C ALA A 171 -8.93 -3.06 4.97
N LEU A 172 -9.79 -2.15 5.44
CA LEU A 172 -9.38 -0.98 6.20
C LEU A 172 -8.65 -1.39 7.49
N ASP A 173 -9.19 -2.33 8.25
CA ASP A 173 -8.54 -2.85 9.46
C ASP A 173 -7.18 -3.49 9.17
N ALA A 174 -7.07 -4.27 8.10
CA ALA A 174 -5.80 -4.86 7.67
C ALA A 174 -4.77 -3.80 7.25
N MET A 175 -5.20 -2.77 6.51
CA MET A 175 -4.34 -1.62 6.16
C MET A 175 -3.94 -0.78 7.40
N LEU A 176 -4.80 -0.66 8.41
CA LEU A 176 -4.45 0.05 9.64
C LEU A 176 -3.43 -0.73 10.48
N ASN A 177 -3.42 -2.06 10.40
CA ASN A 177 -2.37 -2.86 11.04
C ASN A 177 -0.96 -2.54 10.48
N THR A 178 -0.83 -2.20 9.19
CA THR A 178 0.45 -1.77 8.59
C THR A 178 0.86 -0.35 9.00
N LEU A 179 -0.03 0.39 9.67
CA LEU A 179 0.21 1.70 10.26
C LEU A 179 0.32 1.66 11.80
N SER A 180 0.49 0.48 12.41
CA SER A 180 0.62 0.38 13.87
C SER A 180 2.08 0.44 14.31
N ALA A 181 2.35 1.16 15.41
CA ALA A 181 3.69 1.24 15.99
C ALA A 181 4.23 -0.14 16.38
N LYS A 182 3.38 -1.03 16.89
CA LYS A 182 3.71 -2.41 17.19
C LYS A 182 4.28 -3.18 15.99
N GLN A 183 3.77 -2.94 14.78
CA GLN A 183 4.23 -3.63 13.57
C GLN A 183 5.43 -2.93 12.94
N LEU A 184 5.56 -1.61 13.09
CA LEU A 184 6.61 -0.83 12.45
C LEU A 184 7.84 -0.59 13.35
N THR A 185 7.77 -0.82 14.64
CA THR A 185 8.94 -0.69 15.52
C THR A 185 9.97 -1.77 15.17
N MET A 186 11.18 -1.34 14.78
CA MET A 186 12.28 -2.27 14.49
C MET A 186 12.72 -2.94 15.79
N PRO A 187 13.01 -4.24 15.82
CA PRO A 187 13.58 -4.83 17.03
C PRO A 187 14.96 -4.26 17.37
N GLU A 188 15.20 -3.89 18.62
CA GLU A 188 16.47 -3.28 19.09
C GLU A 188 17.70 -4.09 18.69
N ARG A 189 17.63 -5.43 18.82
CA ARG A 189 18.73 -6.33 18.43
C ARG A 189 19.14 -6.19 16.96
N ILE A 190 18.24 -5.76 16.06
CA ILE A 190 18.56 -5.54 14.65
C ILE A 190 19.24 -4.19 14.50
N VAL A 191 18.73 -3.16 15.18
CA VAL A 191 19.32 -1.82 15.17
C VAL A 191 20.78 -1.86 15.64
N GLU A 192 21.06 -2.62 16.69
CA GLU A 192 22.41 -2.80 17.26
C GLU A 192 23.39 -3.54 16.32
N LEU A 193 22.90 -4.31 15.34
CA LEU A 193 23.74 -5.07 14.41
C LEU A 193 24.29 -4.22 13.26
N ILE A 194 23.71 -3.06 12.96
CA ILE A 194 23.96 -2.32 11.72
C ILE A 194 24.78 -1.05 12.01
N PRO A 195 26.12 -1.10 11.89
CA PRO A 195 26.95 0.09 12.00
C PRO A 195 26.90 0.92 10.71
N PRO A 196 27.40 2.18 10.75
CA PRO A 196 27.68 2.95 9.54
C PRO A 196 28.56 2.21 8.53
N ARG A 197 28.37 2.50 7.24
CA ARG A 197 29.16 1.88 6.17
C ARG A 197 30.65 2.24 6.26
N PRO A 198 31.58 1.27 6.13
CA PRO A 198 33.01 1.55 6.11
C PRO A 198 33.47 2.12 4.76
N ILE A 199 34.67 2.68 4.72
CA ILE A 199 35.27 3.24 3.49
C ILE A 199 35.25 2.19 2.37
N GLY A 200 34.80 2.58 1.18
CA GLY A 200 34.68 1.71 0.01
C GLY A 200 33.30 1.04 -0.14
N TYR A 201 32.42 1.20 0.85
CA TYR A 201 31.02 0.78 0.78
C TYR A 201 30.16 2.03 0.77
N TYR A 202 29.39 2.20 -0.30
CA TYR A 202 28.60 3.39 -0.55
C TYR A 202 27.12 3.08 -0.44
N ASP A 203 26.34 4.12 -0.14
CA ASP A 203 24.90 4.02 -0.16
C ASP A 203 24.41 3.71 -1.59
N SER A 204 23.31 2.99 -1.67
CA SER A 204 22.63 2.72 -2.93
C SER A 204 21.18 3.18 -2.84
N ARG A 205 20.56 3.39 -4.00
CA ARG A 205 19.12 3.71 -4.07
C ARG A 205 18.23 2.63 -3.45
N GLU A 206 18.75 1.41 -3.26
CA GLU A 206 18.03 0.28 -2.70
C GLU A 206 17.99 0.29 -1.16
N LEU A 207 18.63 1.28 -0.52
CA LEU A 207 18.63 1.49 0.94
C LEU A 207 17.54 2.45 1.39
N PHE A 208 17.21 2.41 2.68
CA PHE A 208 16.34 3.39 3.29
C PHE A 208 16.94 4.80 3.15
N ASN A 209 16.09 5.78 2.85
CA ASN A 209 16.46 7.16 3.12
C ASN A 209 16.44 7.39 4.64
N SER A 210 17.22 8.34 5.14
CA SER A 210 17.50 8.47 6.57
C SER A 210 17.58 9.94 7.00
N HIS A 211 17.22 10.23 8.26
CA HIS A 211 17.46 11.51 8.92
C HIS A 211 18.68 11.50 9.84
N THR A 212 19.32 10.34 10.02
CA THR A 212 20.39 10.12 11.01
C THR A 212 21.73 9.76 10.39
N ASP A 213 21.94 10.09 9.12
CA ASP A 213 23.19 9.78 8.42
C ASP A 213 24.43 10.25 9.21
N PRO A 214 25.48 9.41 9.31
CA PRO A 214 25.68 8.14 8.61
C PRO A 214 25.19 6.89 9.38
N THR A 215 24.42 7.06 10.46
CA THR A 215 23.90 5.94 11.27
C THR A 215 22.57 5.44 10.75
N PHE A 216 22.32 4.13 10.90
CA PHE A 216 21.04 3.52 10.51
C PHE A 216 19.86 4.18 11.24
N ASP A 217 18.83 4.56 10.47
CA ASP A 217 17.63 5.25 10.96
C ASP A 217 16.42 4.30 11.06
N PRO A 218 16.20 3.63 12.20
CA PRO A 218 15.08 2.70 12.32
C PRO A 218 13.73 3.43 12.47
N ILE A 219 13.70 4.73 12.80
CA ILE A 219 12.48 5.54 12.78
C ILE A 219 12.16 5.98 11.35
N GLY A 220 13.17 6.34 10.56
CA GLY A 220 13.03 6.66 9.14
C GLY A 220 12.58 5.45 8.29
N ALA A 221 13.02 4.24 8.65
CA ALA A 221 12.49 3.00 8.06
C ALA A 221 10.98 2.84 8.34
N ALA A 222 10.55 3.10 9.58
CA ALA A 222 9.13 3.07 9.97
C ALA A 222 8.32 4.17 9.29
N GLU A 223 8.88 5.38 9.17
CA GLU A 223 8.31 6.50 8.42
C GLU A 223 8.03 6.10 6.97
N THR A 224 9.02 5.49 6.33
CA THR A 224 8.95 5.01 4.96
C THR A 224 7.81 3.99 4.80
N ALA A 225 7.76 2.95 5.65
CA ALA A 225 6.71 1.93 5.59
C ALA A 225 5.31 2.52 5.83
N ALA A 226 5.18 3.42 6.80
CA ALA A 226 3.92 4.12 7.07
C ALA A 226 3.49 4.99 5.89
N ALA A 227 4.43 5.68 5.24
CA ALA A 227 4.15 6.55 4.10
C ALA A 227 3.59 5.77 2.91
N MET A 228 4.06 4.55 2.67
CA MET A 228 3.53 3.67 1.63
C MET A 228 2.05 3.35 1.85
N SER A 229 1.71 2.90 3.05
CA SER A 229 0.33 2.50 3.40
C SER A 229 -0.62 3.70 3.45
N ALA A 230 -0.18 4.80 4.08
CA ALA A 230 -0.99 6.02 4.19
C ALA A 230 -1.24 6.64 2.82
N LYS A 231 -0.21 6.80 1.97
CA LYS A 231 -0.37 7.35 0.61
C LYS A 231 -1.40 6.57 -0.19
N LEU A 232 -1.41 5.25 -0.06
CA LEU A 232 -2.40 4.40 -0.71
C LEU A 232 -3.80 4.69 -0.18
N LEU A 233 -4.03 4.72 1.14
CA LEU A 233 -5.35 5.01 1.72
C LEU A 233 -5.93 6.36 1.26
N PHE A 234 -5.09 7.40 1.22
CA PHE A 234 -5.49 8.78 0.92
C PHE A 234 -5.45 9.15 -0.57
N ASN A 235 -5.77 8.20 -1.45
CA ASN A 235 -5.90 8.44 -2.89
C ASN A 235 -7.21 9.19 -3.24
N THR A 236 -7.13 10.10 -4.21
CA THR A 236 -8.24 10.97 -4.61
C THR A 236 -9.40 10.21 -5.25
N GLU A 237 -9.14 9.26 -6.16
CA GLU A 237 -10.20 8.51 -6.82
C GLU A 237 -10.95 7.60 -5.83
N ARG A 238 -10.21 6.92 -4.93
CA ARG A 238 -10.81 6.10 -3.86
C ARG A 238 -11.67 6.95 -2.93
N ALA A 239 -11.15 8.08 -2.47
CA ALA A 239 -11.89 8.98 -1.60
C ALA A 239 -13.20 9.44 -2.26
N ALA A 240 -13.17 9.75 -3.56
CA ALA A 240 -14.38 10.11 -4.31
C ALA A 240 -15.38 8.95 -4.42
N ARG A 241 -14.90 7.71 -4.60
CA ARG A 241 -15.78 6.52 -4.60
C ARG A 241 -16.44 6.29 -3.25
N LEU A 242 -15.72 6.45 -2.13
CA LEU A 242 -16.28 6.33 -0.79
C LEU A 242 -17.37 7.38 -0.51
N VAL A 243 -17.12 8.64 -0.90
CA VAL A 243 -18.16 9.70 -0.83
C VAL A 243 -19.40 9.29 -1.63
N GLY A 244 -19.20 8.78 -2.85
CA GLY A 244 -20.31 8.34 -3.70
C GLY A 244 -21.05 7.11 -3.17
N ALA A 245 -20.37 6.19 -2.48
CA ALA A 245 -20.97 4.99 -1.91
C ALA A 245 -21.90 5.34 -0.73
N GLU A 246 -21.40 6.14 0.22
CA GLU A 246 -22.16 6.65 1.37
C GLU A 246 -23.35 7.51 0.95
N ALA A 247 -23.21 8.31 -0.11
CA ALA A 247 -24.30 9.14 -0.63
C ALA A 247 -25.46 8.33 -1.24
N ARG A 248 -25.21 7.08 -1.68
CA ARG A 248 -26.23 6.19 -2.23
C ARG A 248 -26.88 5.33 -1.16
N ASP A 249 -26.11 4.96 -0.14
CA ASP A 249 -26.54 4.16 0.99
C ASP A 249 -25.67 4.50 2.20
N THR A 250 -26.31 5.02 3.26
CA THR A 250 -25.66 5.54 4.47
C THR A 250 -25.02 4.46 5.33
N ASP A 251 -25.32 3.18 5.08
CA ASP A 251 -24.71 2.07 5.82
C ASP A 251 -23.33 1.67 5.25
N ASN A 252 -23.03 2.08 4.01
CA ASN A 252 -21.73 1.83 3.38
C ASN A 252 -20.61 2.65 4.04
N LEU A 253 -19.40 2.10 4.05
CA LEU A 253 -18.18 2.79 4.43
C LEU A 253 -18.02 4.10 3.64
N GLY A 254 -18.11 5.21 4.35
CA GLY A 254 -17.87 6.55 3.82
C GLY A 254 -16.43 7.03 3.95
N LEU A 255 -16.12 8.13 3.26
CA LEU A 255 -14.82 8.81 3.43
C LEU A 255 -14.67 9.34 4.85
N GLY A 256 -15.76 9.87 5.43
CA GLY A 256 -15.79 10.36 6.80
C GLY A 256 -15.45 9.28 7.82
N ASP A 257 -16.05 8.10 7.66
CA ASP A 257 -15.80 6.92 8.51
C ASP A 257 -14.35 6.45 8.42
N MET A 258 -13.81 6.36 7.19
CA MET A 258 -12.42 5.97 6.97
C MET A 258 -11.47 6.94 7.68
N LEU A 259 -11.67 8.25 7.49
CA LEU A 259 -10.84 9.28 8.12
C LEU A 259 -10.93 9.23 9.66
N ASP A 260 -12.13 9.09 10.23
CA ASP A 260 -12.30 8.97 11.68
C ASP A 260 -11.62 7.72 12.24
N THR A 261 -11.74 6.59 11.54
CA THR A 261 -11.10 5.33 11.93
C THR A 261 -9.58 5.47 11.90
N VAL A 262 -9.01 6.02 10.83
CA VAL A 262 -7.56 6.26 10.72
C VAL A 262 -7.08 7.21 11.82
N ILE A 263 -7.78 8.33 12.06
CA ILE A 263 -7.45 9.27 13.15
C ILE A 263 -7.51 8.57 14.51
N SER A 264 -8.50 7.71 14.73
CA SER A 264 -8.68 6.97 15.98
C SER A 264 -7.55 5.96 16.21
N GLN A 265 -7.11 5.26 15.16
CA GLN A 265 -6.04 4.27 15.22
C GLN A 265 -4.63 4.86 15.18
N THR A 266 -4.50 6.18 15.02
CA THR A 266 -3.19 6.86 14.96
C THR A 266 -3.12 7.96 16.01
N TRP A 267 -3.64 9.14 15.68
CA TRP A 267 -3.57 10.32 16.54
C TRP A 267 -4.22 10.11 17.90
N LYS A 268 -5.37 9.44 17.98
CA LYS A 268 -6.11 9.28 19.25
C LYS A 268 -5.73 8.04 20.06
N GLN A 269 -4.71 7.30 19.66
CA GLN A 269 -4.19 6.19 20.45
C GLN A 269 -3.62 6.68 21.79
N PRO A 270 -3.68 5.85 22.85
CA PRO A 270 -2.97 6.11 24.09
C PRO A 270 -1.48 6.33 23.83
N PHE A 271 -0.89 7.28 24.53
CA PHE A 271 0.53 7.56 24.36
C PHE A 271 1.39 6.48 25.01
N GLU A 272 2.35 5.96 24.23
CA GLU A 272 3.41 5.08 24.69
C GLU A 272 4.74 5.85 24.81
N LYS A 273 5.57 5.49 25.79
CA LYS A 273 6.88 6.13 26.02
C LYS A 273 7.98 5.40 25.25
N GLY A 274 9.08 6.09 25.00
CA GLY A 274 10.30 5.48 24.46
C GLY A 274 10.23 5.28 22.95
N TYR A 275 10.92 4.26 22.47
CA TYR A 275 11.15 4.05 21.04
C TYR A 275 9.85 3.80 20.26
N GLU A 276 8.97 2.90 20.72
CA GLU A 276 7.67 2.64 20.09
C GLU A 276 6.78 3.90 20.07
N GLY A 277 6.83 4.71 21.13
CA GLY A 277 6.16 6.02 21.18
C GLY A 277 6.67 7.03 20.15
N ALA A 278 7.98 7.02 19.87
CA ALA A 278 8.56 7.84 18.82
C ALA A 278 8.09 7.37 17.43
N VAL A 279 8.05 6.05 17.20
CA VAL A 279 7.49 5.45 15.96
C VAL A 279 6.02 5.83 15.78
N GLN A 280 5.20 5.75 16.83
CA GLN A 280 3.79 6.18 16.76
C GLN A 280 3.64 7.66 16.40
N ASN A 281 4.48 8.54 16.93
CA ASN A 281 4.45 9.97 16.58
C ASN A 281 4.85 10.19 15.11
N THR A 282 5.84 9.46 14.61
CA THR A 282 6.22 9.49 13.19
C THR A 282 5.06 9.06 12.30
N ILE A 283 4.39 7.95 12.62
CA ILE A 283 3.18 7.47 11.93
C ILE A 283 2.10 8.56 11.90
N ASN A 284 1.84 9.20 13.06
CA ASN A 284 0.85 10.26 13.18
C ASN A 284 1.15 11.43 12.22
N HIS A 285 2.41 11.84 12.12
CA HIS A 285 2.84 12.92 11.22
C HIS A 285 2.76 12.53 9.74
N VAL A 286 3.08 11.28 9.39
CA VAL A 286 2.89 10.76 8.03
C VAL A 286 1.41 10.80 7.64
N VAL A 287 0.53 10.32 8.51
CA VAL A 287 -0.93 10.33 8.28
C VAL A 287 -1.44 11.75 8.13
N LEU A 288 -0.98 12.68 8.99
CA LEU A 288 -1.32 14.08 8.89
C LEU A 288 -0.89 14.69 7.54
N TYR A 289 0.34 14.42 7.10
CA TYR A 289 0.82 14.86 5.79
C TYR A 289 -0.09 14.37 4.66
N GLN A 290 -0.44 13.08 4.65
CA GLN A 290 -1.25 12.51 3.56
C GLN A 290 -2.70 13.01 3.58
N MET A 291 -3.31 13.20 4.75
CA MET A 291 -4.64 13.83 4.85
C MET A 291 -4.61 15.29 4.37
N MET A 292 -3.56 16.05 4.70
CA MET A 292 -3.38 17.42 4.20
C MET A 292 -3.18 17.42 2.67
N SER A 293 -2.41 16.46 2.13
CA SER A 293 -2.27 16.28 0.69
C SER A 293 -3.61 16.03 0.01
N LEU A 294 -4.44 15.13 0.56
CA LEU A 294 -5.78 14.85 0.02
C LEU A 294 -6.70 16.09 0.07
N ALA A 295 -6.61 16.90 1.11
CA ALA A 295 -7.38 18.14 1.24
C ALA A 295 -6.94 19.24 0.26
N ALA A 296 -5.64 19.26 -0.07
CA ALA A 296 -5.01 20.23 -0.96
C ALA A 296 -4.99 19.81 -2.45
N ASP A 297 -5.26 18.54 -2.76
CA ASP A 297 -5.16 18.03 -4.13
C ASP A 297 -6.25 18.63 -5.04
N GLU A 298 -5.84 19.30 -6.12
CA GLU A 298 -6.75 19.90 -7.11
C GLU A 298 -7.53 18.86 -7.91
N ASN A 299 -7.04 17.62 -8.00
CA ASN A 299 -7.74 16.50 -8.64
C ASN A 299 -8.77 15.84 -7.71
N ALA A 300 -8.75 16.14 -6.41
CA ALA A 300 -9.78 15.69 -5.49
C ALA A 300 -11.09 16.45 -5.73
N SER A 301 -12.22 15.74 -5.67
CA SER A 301 -13.53 16.38 -5.81
C SER A 301 -13.78 17.38 -4.66
N SER A 302 -14.64 18.36 -4.90
CA SER A 302 -15.00 19.36 -3.88
C SER A 302 -15.55 18.72 -2.59
N GLN A 303 -16.29 17.61 -2.71
CA GLN A 303 -16.79 16.85 -1.56
C GLN A 303 -15.67 16.15 -0.79
N VAL A 304 -14.70 15.54 -1.49
CA VAL A 304 -13.52 14.93 -0.84
C VAL A 304 -12.74 15.99 -0.07
N ARG A 305 -12.46 17.13 -0.69
CA ARG A 305 -11.78 18.25 -0.03
C ARG A 305 -12.59 18.77 1.16
N ALA A 306 -13.91 18.91 1.03
CA ALA A 306 -14.79 19.39 2.11
C ALA A 306 -14.78 18.46 3.33
N VAL A 307 -15.01 17.15 3.11
CA VAL A 307 -15.02 16.15 4.19
C VAL A 307 -13.64 16.08 4.85
N THR A 308 -12.56 16.04 4.06
CA THR A 308 -11.20 15.96 4.60
C THR A 308 -10.83 17.20 5.42
N ASN A 309 -11.12 18.41 4.93
CA ASN A 309 -10.89 19.65 5.68
C ASN A 309 -11.72 19.70 6.98
N PHE A 310 -12.97 19.23 6.95
CA PHE A 310 -13.79 19.13 8.16
C PHE A 310 -13.16 18.21 9.21
N LYS A 311 -12.66 17.04 8.80
CA LYS A 311 -11.96 16.12 9.71
C LYS A 311 -10.64 16.67 10.22
N LEU A 312 -9.87 17.38 9.38
CA LEU A 312 -8.64 18.06 9.79
C LEU A 312 -8.91 19.16 10.83
N GLU A 313 -9.97 19.95 10.67
CA GLU A 313 -10.34 20.97 11.65
C GLU A 313 -10.75 20.34 13.00
N ALA A 314 -11.55 19.27 12.95
CA ALA A 314 -11.90 18.52 14.16
C ALA A 314 -10.65 17.92 14.86
N LEU A 315 -9.69 17.42 14.07
CA LEU A 315 -8.43 16.91 14.59
C LEU A 315 -7.58 18.02 15.22
N ARG A 316 -7.51 19.21 14.60
CA ARG A 316 -6.80 20.38 15.13
C ARG A 316 -7.29 20.76 16.52
N GLU A 317 -8.62 20.90 16.68
CA GLU A 317 -9.22 21.24 17.97
C GLU A 317 -9.03 20.12 19.01
N TRP A 318 -9.12 18.86 18.59
CA TRP A 318 -8.83 17.72 19.47
C TRP A 318 -7.39 17.74 19.96
N MET A 319 -6.40 17.95 19.09
CA MET A 319 -4.97 18.01 19.45
C MET A 319 -4.70 19.12 20.46
N ARG A 320 -5.28 20.31 20.25
CA ARG A 320 -5.16 21.44 21.16
C ARG A 320 -5.69 21.08 22.55
N ASN A 321 -6.92 20.60 22.63
CA ASN A 321 -7.53 20.23 23.90
C ASN A 321 -6.78 19.09 24.60
N GLU A 322 -6.32 18.09 23.85
CA GLU A 322 -5.55 16.98 24.40
C GLU A 322 -4.20 17.46 24.96
N ALA A 323 -3.49 18.36 24.26
CA ALA A 323 -2.24 18.94 24.72
C ALA A 323 -2.39 19.87 25.94
N GLU A 324 -3.43 20.70 25.97
CA GLU A 324 -3.65 21.68 27.05
C GLU A 324 -4.19 21.02 28.33
N ASN A 325 -5.06 20.01 28.22
CA ASN A 325 -5.89 19.57 29.35
C ASN A 325 -5.65 18.13 29.80
N LYS A 326 -5.04 17.26 28.98
CA LYS A 326 -5.01 15.81 29.25
C LYS A 326 -3.62 15.19 29.20
N ALA A 327 -2.83 15.50 28.18
CA ALA A 327 -1.50 14.95 28.00
C ALA A 327 -0.57 15.40 29.13
N LYS A 328 0.13 14.45 29.75
CA LYS A 328 1.08 14.73 30.86
C LYS A 328 2.53 14.51 30.48
N ASN A 329 2.78 13.87 29.34
CA ASN A 329 4.14 13.57 28.88
C ASN A 329 4.60 14.62 27.87
N GLU A 330 5.84 15.12 28.05
CA GLU A 330 6.42 16.17 27.23
C GLU A 330 6.53 15.80 25.74
N GLN A 331 6.96 14.58 25.41
CA GLN A 331 7.06 14.12 24.02
C GLN A 331 5.69 14.09 23.35
N ARG A 332 4.66 13.61 24.07
CA ARG A 332 3.28 13.62 23.58
C ARG A 332 2.77 15.04 23.35
N ILE A 333 2.98 15.94 24.32
CA ILE A 333 2.57 17.34 24.24
C ILE A 333 3.27 18.00 23.03
N ALA A 334 4.57 17.78 22.85
CA ALA A 334 5.34 18.33 21.74
C ALA A 334 4.78 17.89 20.38
N SER A 335 4.51 16.58 20.19
CA SER A 335 3.92 16.07 18.95
C SER A 335 2.52 16.62 18.68
N LEU A 336 1.65 16.69 19.71
CA LEU A 336 0.31 17.27 19.59
C LEU A 336 0.35 18.77 19.24
N LEU A 337 1.22 19.54 19.90
CA LEU A 337 1.38 20.97 19.62
C LEU A 337 1.98 21.23 18.23
N TYR A 338 2.90 20.38 17.78
CA TYR A 338 3.42 20.45 16.41
C TYR A 338 2.32 20.18 15.40
N GLY A 339 1.55 19.10 15.56
CA GLY A 339 0.39 18.79 14.69
C GLY A 339 -0.64 19.92 14.66
N TYR A 340 -1.00 20.45 15.83
CA TYR A 340 -1.91 21.60 15.95
C TYR A 340 -1.41 22.83 15.19
N ARG A 341 -0.13 23.20 15.35
CA ARG A 341 0.47 24.36 14.66
C ARG A 341 0.55 24.15 13.15
N THR A 342 0.87 22.94 12.72
CA THR A 342 0.86 22.56 11.29
C THR A 342 -0.53 22.75 10.69
N LEU A 343 -1.58 22.26 11.35
CA LEU A 343 -2.96 22.44 10.90
C LEU A 343 -3.44 23.90 10.96
N GLN A 344 -2.97 24.66 11.95
CA GLN A 344 -3.23 26.10 12.01
C GLN A 344 -2.63 26.81 10.79
N GLN A 345 -1.36 26.53 10.46
CA GLN A 345 -0.71 27.12 9.29
C GLN A 345 -1.36 26.69 7.97
N PHE A 346 -1.80 25.43 7.88
CA PHE A 346 -2.55 24.93 6.73
C PHE A 346 -3.90 25.62 6.57
N LYS A 347 -4.64 25.82 7.66
CA LYS A 347 -5.91 26.57 7.64
C LYS A 347 -5.70 28.01 7.16
N ASP A 348 -4.63 28.66 7.58
CA ASP A 348 -4.36 30.07 7.27
C ASP A 348 -3.81 30.27 5.85
N LYS A 349 -2.99 29.33 5.35
CA LYS A 349 -2.27 29.44 4.06
C LYS A 349 -2.84 28.55 2.96
N GLY A 350 -3.73 27.63 3.29
CA GLY A 350 -4.23 26.60 2.38
C GLY A 350 -3.11 25.73 1.82
N GLU A 351 -3.25 25.35 0.55
CA GLU A 351 -2.31 24.51 -0.20
C GLU A 351 -0.90 25.10 -0.37
N MET A 352 -0.70 26.40 -0.08
CA MET A 352 0.64 27.01 -0.07
C MET A 352 1.53 26.55 1.09
N PHE A 353 0.99 25.79 2.05
CA PHE A 353 1.74 25.25 3.17
C PHE A 353 1.55 23.74 3.30
N MET A 354 2.66 23.01 3.20
CA MET A 354 2.72 21.57 3.49
C MET A 354 3.88 21.30 4.46
N PRO A 355 3.71 20.39 5.44
CA PRO A 355 4.81 19.98 6.31
C PRO A 355 5.84 19.16 5.52
N THR A 356 6.96 18.84 6.17
CA THR A 356 8.02 18.02 5.57
C THR A 356 7.43 16.75 4.97
N LYS A 357 7.76 16.49 3.70
CA LYS A 357 7.33 15.29 2.99
C LYS A 357 7.96 14.06 3.65
N PRO A 358 7.19 12.98 3.90
CA PRO A 358 7.74 11.76 4.41
C PRO A 358 8.82 11.14 3.51
N LEU A 359 9.75 10.40 4.12
CA LEU A 359 10.77 9.65 3.42
C LEU A 359 10.15 8.71 2.36
N SER A 360 10.78 8.68 1.19
CA SER A 360 10.32 7.84 0.08
C SER A 360 10.92 6.44 0.19
N PRO A 361 10.19 5.39 -0.20
CA PRO A 361 10.75 4.05 -0.21
C PRO A 361 11.82 3.89 -1.28
N PRO A 362 12.77 2.96 -1.08
CA PRO A 362 13.65 2.49 -2.15
C PRO A 362 12.84 2.06 -3.38
N PRO A 363 13.40 2.14 -4.60
CA PRO A 363 12.71 1.74 -5.82
C PRO A 363 12.05 0.36 -5.73
N GLY A 364 10.87 0.32 -6.32
CA GLY A 364 9.89 -0.74 -6.08
C GLY A 364 9.86 -1.77 -7.19
N SER A 365 9.12 -1.41 -8.23
CA SER A 365 8.62 -2.39 -9.18
C SER A 365 9.74 -3.04 -9.99
N PRO A 366 9.82 -4.38 -9.97
CA PRO A 366 10.84 -5.13 -10.70
C PRO A 366 10.78 -4.95 -12.21
N ILE A 367 9.57 -4.78 -12.74
CA ILE A 367 9.18 -4.85 -14.15
C ILE A 367 8.03 -3.86 -14.38
N GLY A 368 8.08 -3.12 -15.48
CA GLY A 368 6.99 -2.23 -15.91
C GLY A 368 6.93 -0.91 -15.14
N SER A 369 8.06 -0.40 -14.63
CA SER A 369 8.17 1.02 -14.31
C SER A 369 8.11 1.80 -15.62
N ASP A 370 7.03 2.57 -15.79
CA ASP A 370 6.73 3.46 -16.90
C ASP A 370 7.92 4.36 -17.29
N ASP A 371 8.82 3.88 -18.14
CA ASP A 371 9.29 4.70 -19.25
C ASP A 371 8.19 4.62 -20.31
N ARG A 372 7.20 5.51 -20.22
CA ARG A 372 6.17 5.72 -21.26
C ARG A 372 6.79 6.31 -22.53
N ILE A 373 7.70 5.57 -23.15
CA ILE A 373 8.18 5.87 -24.48
C ILE A 373 8.06 4.58 -25.29
N PHE A 374 7.20 4.64 -26.30
CA PHE A 374 6.96 3.61 -27.34
C PHE A 374 6.02 2.44 -27.00
N MET A 375 4.71 2.70 -26.95
CA MET A 375 3.73 1.82 -27.63
C MET A 375 2.48 2.63 -28.02
N GLN A 376 2.65 3.61 -28.92
CA GLN A 376 1.58 3.99 -29.84
C GLN A 376 1.76 3.14 -31.10
N CYS A 377 1.24 1.92 -31.09
CA CYS A 377 0.95 1.20 -32.32
C CYS A 377 -0.36 1.75 -32.88
N SER A 378 -0.29 2.92 -33.51
CA SER A 378 -1.34 3.35 -34.43
C SER A 378 -1.28 2.46 -35.66
N PHE A 379 -2.10 1.41 -35.70
CA PHE A 379 -2.47 0.79 -36.96
C PHE A 379 -3.39 1.78 -37.70
N HIS A 380 -2.79 2.63 -38.54
CA HIS A 380 -3.52 3.25 -39.64
C HIS A 380 -3.58 2.23 -40.79
N ARG A 381 -4.79 2.02 -41.31
CA ARG A 381 -5.01 1.32 -42.58
C ARG A 381 -4.44 2.10 -43.75
#